data_AF-A0A819JMG8-F1
#
_entry.id   AF-A0A819JMG8-F1
#
_cell.length_a   1.000
_cell.length_b   1.000
_cell.length_c   1.000
_cell.angle_alpha   90.00
_cell.angle_beta   90.00
_cell.angle_gamma   90.00
#
_symmetry.space_group_name_H-M   'P 1'
#
loop_
_entity.id
_entity.type
_entity.pdbx_description
1 polymer ?
#
loop_
_entity_poly.entity_id
_entity_poly.type
_entity_poly.pdbx_seq_one_letter_code
_entity_poly.pdbx_strand_id
1 'polypeptide(L)'
;MATNVQEYTEQLRVLQERFPQEPTNRLTRLLQRHNGDVDQVRAILVQREFRGKKFDALETRYGSTVTALQQEFLSAQQRKRIRLLKLMECYGGDVEQVRKFLERGEERCHRGGEHSGMYRRQRREELKTKYATQLAELSAAGINVNSPCLLRQLEKNQGDVNKIIEKMSHRTERKEKLAELDTKYADQIAQLEADGITIKNKRILIRLLEKADGQVDVVKQLLKERKEKHEQRREYRHKHRNKSPNKTTDETNQKCSMWKKRRELSVDDISNLKRLRAAGVRGNPMKILSIFQECNQSIDMTIARAAEERERRSRSREERKLKHTLLAGAQNAYLTINKQEDWPHDIEKVYLDGNNMMFVVDSLRRLCLNRAGKKTERALGEIASAWNEQMHIPYIELIFDSTRQLDQIGTVKVTSAQPNYRTTDDMLVDIARQPENREKNKHTIIVTSDRALATLLQREGCLLVKPYNWFAHCVMILTPDLIKYEELTGMMTKEPTSTTFKTRYNFDELVQRIAKIDL
;
A
#
# COMPACT_ATOMS: atom_id res chain seq x y z
N MET A 1 -23.42 -12.38 36.71
CA MET A 1 -23.23 -13.70 36.09
C MET A 1 -22.11 -14.43 36.81
N ALA A 2 -22.44 -15.15 37.88
CA ALA A 2 -21.55 -16.13 38.50
C ALA A 2 -21.77 -17.46 37.76
N THR A 3 -21.02 -17.68 36.69
CA THR A 3 -21.08 -18.93 35.91
C THR A 3 -20.51 -20.08 36.72
N ASN A 4 -21.37 -21.03 37.06
CA ASN A 4 -21.11 -22.45 37.40
C ASN A 4 -19.64 -22.82 37.64
N VAL A 5 -19.12 -22.48 38.83
CA VAL A 5 -17.83 -23.03 39.28
C VAL A 5 -17.94 -24.54 39.56
N GLN A 6 -19.16 -25.04 39.83
CA GLN A 6 -19.42 -26.46 40.11
C GLN A 6 -19.19 -27.39 38.92
N GLU A 7 -19.24 -26.90 37.68
CA GLU A 7 -19.29 -27.73 36.47
C GLU A 7 -17.93 -28.38 36.10
N TYR A 8 -16.82 -27.92 36.68
CA TYR A 8 -15.48 -28.42 36.37
C TYR A 8 -14.70 -28.98 37.56
N THR A 9 -15.38 -29.35 38.65
CA THR A 9 -14.73 -29.70 39.92
C THR A 9 -13.80 -30.91 39.78
N GLU A 10 -14.20 -31.94 39.02
CA GLU A 10 -13.37 -33.15 38.82
C GLU A 10 -12.19 -32.89 37.87
N GLN A 11 -12.42 -32.14 36.79
CA GLN A 11 -11.37 -31.72 35.84
C GLN A 11 -10.31 -30.86 36.53
N LEU A 12 -10.74 -30.00 37.44
CA LEU A 12 -9.86 -29.18 38.27
C LEU A 12 -9.01 -30.06 39.18
N ARG A 13 -9.61 -31.06 39.84
CA ARG A 13 -8.89 -32.01 40.71
C ARG A 13 -7.78 -32.75 39.95
N VAL A 14 -8.10 -33.29 38.77
CA VAL A 14 -7.13 -33.99 37.90
C VAL A 14 -5.97 -33.08 37.48
N LEU A 15 -6.25 -31.82 37.13
CA LEU A 15 -5.19 -30.86 36.77
C LEU A 15 -4.36 -30.43 37.99
N GLN A 16 -4.99 -30.28 39.15
CA GLN A 16 -4.32 -29.86 40.39
C GLN A 16 -3.36 -30.94 40.90
N GLU A 17 -3.75 -32.21 40.80
CA GLU A 17 -2.90 -33.36 41.15
C GLU A 17 -1.64 -33.42 40.27
N ARG A 18 -1.80 -33.12 38.96
CA ARG A 18 -0.68 -33.16 38.02
C ARG A 18 0.19 -31.90 38.02
N PHE A 19 -0.37 -30.75 38.37
CA PHE A 19 0.31 -29.45 38.39
C PHE A 19 0.04 -28.72 39.72
N PRO A 20 0.54 -29.23 40.85
CA PRO A 20 0.23 -28.69 42.18
C PRO A 20 0.65 -27.22 42.37
N GLN A 21 1.64 -26.77 41.59
CA GLN A 21 2.14 -25.39 41.59
C GLN A 21 1.26 -24.37 40.86
N GLU A 22 0.27 -24.80 40.06
CA GLU A 22 -0.58 -23.86 39.32
C GLU A 22 -1.75 -23.36 40.20
N PRO A 23 -1.95 -22.04 40.32
CA PRO A 23 -3.05 -21.51 41.12
C PRO A 23 -4.41 -21.97 40.61
N THR A 24 -5.28 -22.42 41.51
CA THR A 24 -6.61 -22.96 41.20
C THR A 24 -7.43 -22.02 40.29
N ASN A 25 -7.45 -20.72 40.60
CA ASN A 25 -8.15 -19.69 39.82
C ASN A 25 -7.70 -19.58 38.36
N ARG A 26 -6.48 -20.04 38.06
CA ARG A 26 -5.94 -20.06 36.70
C ARG A 26 -6.37 -21.33 35.97
N LEU A 27 -6.31 -22.48 36.62
CA LEU A 27 -6.77 -23.75 36.06
C LEU A 27 -8.26 -23.66 35.71
N THR A 28 -9.09 -23.08 36.59
CA THR A 28 -10.51 -22.84 36.32
C THR A 28 -10.74 -21.97 35.08
N ARG A 29 -9.96 -20.89 34.92
CA ARG A 29 -10.05 -20.02 33.73
C ARG A 29 -9.62 -20.71 32.43
N LEU A 30 -8.62 -21.59 32.51
CA LEU A 30 -8.19 -22.38 31.34
C LEU A 30 -9.25 -23.41 30.96
N LEU A 31 -9.82 -24.11 31.94
CA LEU A 31 -10.94 -25.04 31.72
C LEU A 31 -12.14 -24.33 31.10
N GLN A 32 -12.56 -23.18 31.65
CA GLN A 32 -13.66 -22.39 31.06
C GLN A 32 -13.38 -21.97 29.62
N ARG A 33 -12.14 -21.56 29.32
CA ARG A 33 -11.75 -21.14 27.97
C ARG A 33 -11.75 -22.30 26.97
N HIS A 34 -11.53 -23.51 27.44
CA HIS A 34 -11.41 -24.72 26.65
C HIS A 34 -12.57 -25.69 26.90
N ASN A 35 -13.72 -25.17 27.34
CA ASN A 35 -14.96 -25.92 27.57
C ASN A 35 -14.77 -27.21 28.38
N GLY A 36 -13.90 -27.19 29.38
CA GLY A 36 -13.61 -28.34 30.24
C GLY A 36 -12.65 -29.39 29.66
N ASP A 37 -12.08 -29.19 28.47
CA ASP A 37 -11.13 -30.13 27.87
C ASP A 37 -9.80 -30.17 28.65
N VAL A 38 -9.66 -31.21 29.49
CA VAL A 38 -8.51 -31.43 30.36
C VAL A 38 -7.23 -31.65 29.56
N ASP A 39 -7.28 -32.35 28.44
CA ASP A 39 -6.11 -32.68 27.64
C ASP A 39 -5.56 -31.45 26.92
N GLN A 40 -6.45 -30.58 26.42
CA GLN A 40 -6.04 -29.32 25.83
C GLN A 40 -5.42 -28.38 26.88
N VAL A 41 -6.00 -28.29 28.08
CA VAL A 41 -5.43 -27.52 29.18
C VAL A 41 -4.09 -28.10 29.63
N ARG A 42 -3.98 -29.44 29.74
CA ARG A 42 -2.73 -30.14 30.05
C ARG A 42 -1.64 -29.84 29.02
N ALA A 43 -1.95 -29.91 27.72
CA ALA A 43 -1.01 -29.59 26.66
C ALA A 43 -0.51 -28.14 26.76
N ILE A 44 -1.38 -27.18 27.09
CA ILE A 44 -1.01 -25.78 27.31
C ILE A 44 -0.07 -25.64 28.51
N LEU A 45 -0.35 -26.32 29.62
CA LEU A 45 0.47 -26.28 30.84
C LEU A 45 1.85 -26.92 30.61
N VAL A 46 1.90 -28.07 29.95
CA VAL A 46 3.16 -28.74 29.56
C VAL A 46 3.97 -27.84 28.62
N GLN A 47 3.36 -27.27 27.57
CA GLN A 47 4.05 -26.33 26.69
C GLN A 47 4.58 -25.10 27.44
N ARG A 48 3.86 -24.64 28.46
CA ARG A 48 4.30 -23.54 29.30
C ARG A 48 5.47 -23.92 30.20
N GLU A 49 5.46 -25.10 30.80
CA GLU A 49 6.57 -25.62 31.60
C GLU A 49 7.83 -25.78 30.74
N PHE A 50 7.70 -26.36 29.54
CA PHE A 50 8.80 -26.43 28.56
C PHE A 50 9.31 -25.04 28.16
N ARG A 51 8.42 -24.07 27.96
CA ARG A 51 8.82 -22.67 27.70
C ARG A 51 9.53 -22.05 28.90
N GLY A 52 9.07 -22.33 30.12
CA GLY A 52 9.71 -21.91 31.37
C GLY A 52 11.14 -22.43 31.45
N LYS A 53 11.32 -23.76 31.39
CA LYS A 53 12.64 -24.41 31.39
C LYS A 53 13.55 -23.90 30.26
N LYS A 54 12.99 -23.65 29.08
CA LYS A 54 13.74 -23.05 27.97
C LYS A 54 14.20 -21.62 28.32
N PHE A 55 13.35 -20.81 28.95
CA PHE A 55 13.74 -19.47 29.39
C PHE A 55 14.74 -19.52 30.53
N ASP A 56 14.59 -20.42 31.49
CA ASP A 56 15.54 -20.60 32.59
C ASP A 56 16.92 -20.99 32.03
N ALA A 57 16.97 -21.91 31.05
CA ALA A 57 18.21 -22.26 30.36
C ALA A 57 18.84 -21.08 29.60
N LEU A 58 18.02 -20.25 28.93
CA LEU A 58 18.50 -19.03 28.29
C LEU A 58 18.97 -17.98 29.30
N GLU A 59 18.29 -17.86 30.43
CA GLU A 59 18.64 -16.97 31.54
C GLU A 59 19.96 -17.39 32.17
N THR A 60 20.17 -18.69 32.42
CA THR A 60 21.47 -19.22 32.85
C THR A 60 22.57 -18.94 31.84
N ARG A 61 22.28 -19.06 30.54
CA ARG A 61 23.30 -18.92 29.48
C ARG A 61 23.64 -17.48 29.12
N TYR A 62 22.66 -16.58 29.12
CA TYR A 62 22.80 -15.21 28.60
C TYR A 62 22.36 -14.13 29.60
N GLY A 63 21.93 -14.48 30.81
CA GLY A 63 21.32 -13.55 31.75
C GLY A 63 22.22 -12.39 32.16
N SER A 64 23.51 -12.65 32.39
CA SER A 64 24.51 -11.62 32.70
C SER A 64 24.69 -10.65 31.52
N THR A 65 24.83 -11.17 30.31
CA THR A 65 24.97 -10.38 29.08
C THR A 65 23.71 -9.55 28.77
N VAL A 66 22.52 -10.12 28.97
CA VAL A 66 21.26 -9.39 28.82
C VAL A 66 21.15 -8.27 29.85
N THR A 67 21.59 -8.48 31.09
CA THR A 67 21.63 -7.42 32.11
C THR A 67 22.57 -6.29 31.68
N ALA A 68 23.75 -6.60 31.15
CA ALA A 68 24.68 -5.59 30.63
C ALA A 68 24.06 -4.80 29.47
N LEU A 69 23.43 -5.47 28.49
CA LEU A 69 22.73 -4.82 27.38
C LEU A 69 21.54 -3.96 27.84
N GLN A 70 20.85 -4.34 28.93
CA GLN A 70 19.78 -3.54 29.53
C GLN A 70 20.31 -2.30 30.24
N GLN A 71 21.54 -2.33 30.78
CA GLN A 71 22.18 -1.15 31.34
C GLN A 71 22.69 -0.21 30.24
N GLU A 72 23.17 -0.76 29.13
CA GLU A 72 23.73 -0.01 27.99
C GLU A 72 22.65 0.70 27.15
N PHE A 73 21.48 0.08 26.93
CA PHE A 73 20.42 0.63 26.06
C PHE A 73 19.11 0.95 26.81
N LEU A 74 18.74 2.23 26.85
CA LEU A 74 17.43 2.69 27.39
C LEU A 74 16.24 2.01 26.69
N SER A 75 16.33 1.75 25.38
CA SER A 75 15.28 1.02 24.66
C SER A 75 15.22 -0.48 25.02
N ALA A 76 16.30 -1.05 25.55
CA ALA A 76 16.36 -2.42 26.05
C ALA A 76 15.75 -2.54 27.45
N GLN A 77 15.82 -1.49 28.29
CA GLN A 77 15.12 -1.43 29.57
C GLN A 77 13.60 -1.52 29.41
N GLN A 78 13.04 -0.88 28.38
CA GLN A 78 11.60 -0.92 28.09
C GLN A 78 11.13 -2.26 27.50
N ARG A 79 12.06 -3.11 27.05
CA ARG A 79 11.74 -4.43 26.48
C ARG A 79 11.70 -5.47 27.59
N LYS A 80 10.65 -6.29 27.59
CA LYS A 80 10.55 -7.46 28.47
C LYS A 80 11.81 -8.33 28.29
N ARG A 81 12.53 -8.63 29.38
CA ARG A 81 13.77 -9.43 29.44
C ARG A 81 13.75 -10.68 28.56
N ILE A 82 12.61 -11.39 28.56
CA ILE A 82 12.32 -12.55 27.69
C ILE A 82 12.60 -12.29 26.19
N ARG A 83 12.33 -11.09 25.68
CA ARG A 83 12.58 -10.75 24.27
C ARG A 83 14.08 -10.59 23.97
N LEU A 84 14.87 -10.09 24.92
CA LEU A 84 16.32 -9.96 24.76
C LEU A 84 16.98 -11.33 24.79
N LEU A 85 16.56 -12.22 25.71
CA LEU A 85 17.03 -13.61 25.74
C LEU A 85 16.78 -14.34 24.42
N LYS A 86 15.60 -14.17 23.82
CA LYS A 86 15.31 -14.72 22.49
C LYS A 86 16.16 -14.10 21.40
N LEU A 87 16.48 -12.82 21.50
CA LEU A 87 17.33 -12.15 20.52
C LEU A 87 18.76 -12.71 20.59
N MET A 88 19.29 -12.89 21.81
CA MET A 88 20.57 -13.56 22.06
C MET A 88 20.58 -14.98 21.48
N GLU A 89 19.51 -15.76 21.71
CA GLU A 89 19.37 -17.09 21.10
C GLU A 89 19.39 -17.05 19.57
N CYS A 90 18.65 -16.13 18.95
CA CYS A 90 18.58 -15.99 17.49
C CYS A 90 19.92 -15.62 16.84
N TYR A 91 20.77 -14.88 17.54
CA TYR A 91 22.11 -14.50 17.07
C TYR A 91 23.22 -15.39 17.66
N GLY A 92 22.86 -16.55 18.22
CA GLY A 92 23.84 -17.52 18.71
C GLY A 92 24.69 -17.03 19.89
N GLY A 93 24.23 -16.00 20.61
CA GLY A 93 24.98 -15.36 21.69
C GLY A 93 25.92 -14.23 21.24
N ASP A 94 25.96 -13.88 19.94
CA ASP A 94 26.77 -12.77 19.41
C ASP A 94 26.22 -11.42 19.88
N VAL A 95 26.94 -10.81 20.83
CA VAL A 95 26.57 -9.55 21.47
C VAL A 95 26.61 -8.38 20.48
N GLU A 96 27.54 -8.37 19.54
CA GLU A 96 27.70 -7.27 18.59
C GLU A 96 26.58 -7.25 17.55
N GLN A 97 26.11 -8.42 17.11
CA GLN A 97 24.94 -8.50 16.22
C GLN A 97 23.66 -8.07 16.93
N VAL A 98 23.52 -8.45 18.20
CA VAL A 98 22.42 -8.02 19.07
C VAL A 98 22.46 -6.51 19.27
N ARG A 99 23.65 -5.93 19.53
CA ARG A 99 23.89 -4.49 19.67
C ARG A 99 23.47 -3.75 18.40
N LYS A 100 24.01 -4.12 17.23
CA LYS A 100 23.63 -3.54 15.93
C LYS A 100 22.13 -3.63 15.64
N PHE A 101 21.48 -4.71 16.07
CA PHE A 101 20.03 -4.85 15.93
C PHE A 101 19.25 -3.88 16.82
N LEU A 102 19.71 -3.68 18.07
CA LEU A 102 19.12 -2.74 19.01
C LEU A 102 19.33 -1.29 18.53
N GLU A 103 20.53 -0.93 18.11
CA GLU A 103 20.88 0.38 17.51
C GLU A 103 20.00 0.69 16.30
N ARG A 104 19.89 -0.23 15.33
CA ARG A 104 18.95 -0.07 14.19
C ARG A 104 17.49 0.03 14.63
N GLY A 105 17.15 -0.52 15.79
CA GLY A 105 15.83 -0.37 16.40
C GLY A 105 15.62 1.04 16.93
N GLU A 106 16.60 1.59 17.63
CA GLU A 106 16.62 2.96 18.16
C GLU A 106 16.65 3.99 17.04
N GLU A 107 17.51 3.81 16.04
CA GLU A 107 17.52 4.64 14.83
C GLU A 107 16.19 4.61 14.10
N ARG A 108 15.48 3.47 14.06
CA ARG A 108 14.13 3.40 13.48
C ARG A 108 13.08 4.09 14.35
N CYS A 109 13.25 4.06 15.66
CA CYS A 109 12.41 4.83 16.58
C CYS A 109 12.67 6.34 16.45
N HIS A 110 13.92 6.76 16.19
CA HIS A 110 14.32 8.16 16.02
C HIS A 110 13.95 8.69 14.62
N ARG A 111 14.27 7.95 13.55
CA ARG A 111 13.88 8.31 12.17
C ARG A 111 12.38 8.15 11.92
N GLY A 112 11.72 7.25 12.64
CA GLY A 112 10.28 7.04 12.58
C GLY A 112 9.54 7.78 13.68
N GLY A 113 9.99 8.99 14.07
CA GLY A 113 9.48 9.77 15.21
C GLY A 113 7.96 9.82 15.31
N GLU A 114 7.25 9.81 14.17
CA GLU A 114 5.79 9.87 14.13
C GLU A 114 5.05 8.52 14.32
N HIS A 115 5.78 7.40 14.36
CA HIS A 115 5.20 6.04 14.33
C HIS A 115 5.51 5.20 15.57
N SER A 116 6.33 5.70 16.49
CA SER A 116 6.51 5.08 17.81
C SER A 116 5.17 4.99 18.56
N GLY A 117 4.93 3.88 19.24
CA GLY A 117 3.74 3.72 20.08
C GLY A 117 3.64 4.76 21.19
N MET A 118 4.78 5.28 21.66
CA MET A 118 4.87 6.34 22.65
C MET A 118 4.44 7.69 22.07
N TYR A 119 5.00 8.07 20.91
CA TYR A 119 4.58 9.27 20.18
C TYR A 119 3.09 9.24 19.84
N ARG A 120 2.57 8.08 19.40
CA ARG A 120 1.12 7.92 19.15
C ARG A 120 0.27 8.13 20.40
N ARG A 121 0.79 7.85 21.60
CA ARG A 121 0.09 8.12 22.87
C ARG A 121 0.19 9.60 23.21
N GLN A 122 1.39 10.19 23.17
CA GLN A 122 1.59 11.63 23.41
C GLN A 122 0.74 12.48 22.46
N ARG A 123 0.85 12.25 21.15
CA ARG A 123 0.00 12.90 20.14
C ARG A 123 -1.49 12.68 20.39
N ARG A 124 -1.89 11.53 20.93
CA ARG A 124 -3.31 11.29 21.28
C ARG A 124 -3.75 12.16 22.45
N GLU A 125 -2.92 12.30 23.49
CA GLU A 125 -3.21 13.20 24.62
C GLU A 125 -3.18 14.67 24.18
N GLU A 126 -2.21 15.08 23.36
CA GLU A 126 -2.17 16.42 22.77
C GLU A 126 -3.43 16.73 21.96
N LEU A 127 -3.88 15.81 21.10
CA LEU A 127 -5.10 15.97 20.31
C LEU A 127 -6.36 16.00 21.20
N LYS A 128 -6.39 15.25 22.31
CA LYS A 128 -7.50 15.32 23.27
C LYS A 128 -7.56 16.70 23.92
N THR A 129 -6.43 17.22 24.38
CA THR A 129 -6.36 18.56 24.98
C THR A 129 -6.71 19.63 23.96
N LYS A 130 -6.16 19.54 22.74
CA LYS A 130 -6.42 20.49 21.65
C LYS A 130 -7.89 20.55 21.23
N TYR A 131 -8.58 19.41 21.22
CA TYR A 131 -9.98 19.30 20.78
C TYR A 131 -10.95 19.04 21.95
N ALA A 132 -10.62 19.47 23.18
CA ALA A 132 -11.41 19.15 24.37
C ALA A 132 -12.87 19.65 24.26
N THR A 133 -13.07 20.88 23.79
CA THR A 133 -14.40 21.49 23.60
C THR A 133 -15.22 20.73 22.55
N GLN A 134 -14.62 20.43 21.39
CA GLN A 134 -15.26 19.67 20.31
C GLN A 134 -15.61 18.25 20.75
N LEU A 135 -14.77 17.62 21.58
CA LEU A 135 -15.09 16.31 22.16
C LEU A 135 -16.27 16.39 23.12
N ALA A 136 -16.41 17.46 23.91
CA ALA A 136 -17.57 17.67 24.76
C ALA A 136 -18.86 17.84 23.93
N GLU A 137 -18.81 18.61 22.83
CA GLU A 137 -19.93 18.76 21.90
C GLU A 137 -20.32 17.43 21.23
N LEU A 138 -19.33 16.67 20.74
CA LEU A 138 -19.57 15.34 20.17
C LEU A 138 -20.15 14.36 21.21
N SER A 139 -19.72 14.47 22.47
CA SER A 139 -20.28 13.68 23.58
C SER A 139 -21.72 14.06 23.86
N ALA A 140 -22.07 15.35 23.83
CA ALA A 140 -23.43 15.84 23.97
C ALA A 140 -24.34 15.36 22.81
N ALA A 141 -23.77 15.22 21.61
CA ALA A 141 -24.43 14.60 20.45
C ALA A 141 -24.51 13.04 20.52
N GLY A 142 -24.14 12.43 21.65
CA GLY A 142 -24.22 10.97 21.85
C GLY A 142 -23.13 10.15 21.14
N ILE A 143 -22.08 10.80 20.61
CA ILE A 143 -20.99 10.11 19.92
C ILE A 143 -19.95 9.61 20.93
N ASN A 144 -19.56 8.34 20.83
CA ASN A 144 -18.53 7.76 21.70
C ASN A 144 -17.13 8.38 21.44
N VAL A 145 -16.74 9.30 22.32
CA VAL A 145 -15.47 10.05 22.28
C VAL A 145 -14.22 9.20 22.54
N ASN A 146 -14.36 8.01 23.13
CA ASN A 146 -13.22 7.14 23.46
C ASN A 146 -12.65 6.39 22.24
N SER A 147 -13.31 6.50 21.08
CA SER A 147 -12.87 5.86 19.84
C SER A 147 -11.54 6.43 19.32
N PRO A 148 -10.49 5.60 19.14
CA PRO A 148 -9.19 6.06 18.63
C PRO A 148 -9.22 6.70 17.24
N CYS A 149 -10.29 6.49 16.46
CA CYS A 149 -10.42 7.07 15.13
C CYS A 149 -11.04 8.47 15.13
N LEU A 150 -11.71 8.88 16.22
CA LEU A 150 -12.42 10.17 16.29
C LEU A 150 -11.44 11.35 16.29
N LEU A 151 -10.39 11.29 17.11
CA LEU A 151 -9.34 12.32 17.18
C LEU A 151 -8.65 12.54 15.82
N ARG A 152 -8.45 11.47 15.03
CA ARG A 152 -7.91 11.61 13.67
C ARG A 152 -8.89 12.27 12.70
N GLN A 153 -10.20 12.07 12.89
CA GLN A 153 -11.21 12.74 12.06
C GLN A 153 -11.34 14.22 12.45
N LEU A 154 -11.24 14.56 13.74
CA LEU A 154 -11.13 15.94 14.23
C LEU A 154 -9.94 16.64 13.59
N GLU A 155 -8.75 16.06 13.70
CA GLU A 155 -7.54 16.61 13.09
C GLU A 155 -7.68 16.78 11.57
N LYS A 156 -8.20 15.75 10.86
CA LYS A 156 -8.38 15.79 9.40
C LYS A 156 -9.40 16.83 8.93
N ASN A 157 -10.42 17.12 9.72
CA ASN A 157 -11.43 18.13 9.40
C ASN A 157 -11.22 19.42 10.21
N GLN A 158 -9.99 19.67 10.70
CA GLN A 158 -9.63 20.91 11.40
C GLN A 158 -10.52 21.25 12.62
N GLY A 159 -11.11 20.25 13.26
CA GLY A 159 -12.01 20.43 14.41
C GLY A 159 -13.47 20.72 14.05
N ASP A 160 -13.87 20.61 12.79
CA ASP A 160 -15.28 20.77 12.37
C ASP A 160 -16.16 19.64 12.95
N VAL A 161 -16.94 19.98 13.97
CA VAL A 161 -17.82 19.06 14.72
C VAL A 161 -18.98 18.58 13.87
N ASN A 162 -19.63 19.48 13.11
CA ASN A 162 -20.80 19.16 12.29
C ASN A 162 -20.47 18.12 11.22
N LYS A 163 -19.33 18.29 10.54
CA LYS A 163 -18.86 17.31 9.54
C LYS A 163 -18.52 15.94 10.14
N ILE A 164 -18.16 15.90 11.42
CA ILE A 164 -17.90 14.64 12.12
C ILE A 164 -19.20 13.98 12.54
N ILE A 165 -20.17 14.76 13.04
CA ILE A 165 -21.52 14.29 13.33
C ILE A 165 -22.12 13.67 12.06
N GLU A 166 -22.12 14.38 10.93
CA GLU A 166 -22.62 13.89 9.64
C GLU A 166 -21.95 12.56 9.23
N LYS A 167 -20.61 12.49 9.29
CA LYS A 167 -19.86 11.26 8.98
C LYS A 167 -20.19 10.10 9.93
N MET A 168 -20.48 10.39 11.19
CA MET A 168 -20.82 9.37 12.19
C MET A 168 -22.27 8.91 12.02
N SER A 169 -23.21 9.82 11.78
CA SER A 169 -24.62 9.52 11.44
C SER A 169 -24.71 8.62 10.21
N HIS A 170 -24.04 8.98 9.12
CA HIS A 170 -24.02 8.15 7.91
C HIS A 170 -23.35 6.78 8.11
N ARG A 171 -22.45 6.63 9.11
CA ARG A 171 -21.93 5.30 9.51
C ARG A 171 -22.95 4.50 10.29
N THR A 172 -23.76 5.15 11.12
CA THR A 172 -24.85 4.52 11.87
C THR A 172 -25.95 4.08 10.91
N GLU A 173 -26.42 4.96 10.03
CA GLU A 173 -27.37 4.64 8.96
C GLU A 173 -26.89 3.45 8.10
N ARG A 174 -25.61 3.44 7.70
CA ARG A 174 -25.05 2.29 6.97
C ARG A 174 -25.01 1.00 7.77
N LYS A 175 -24.94 1.06 9.10
CA LYS A 175 -25.01 -0.13 9.96
C LYS A 175 -26.45 -0.59 10.12
N GLU A 176 -27.40 0.34 10.30
CA GLU A 176 -28.83 0.07 10.39
C GLU A 176 -29.33 -0.53 9.09
N LYS A 177 -29.09 0.12 7.94
CA LYS A 177 -29.38 -0.44 6.62
C LYS A 177 -28.79 -1.82 6.42
N LEU A 178 -27.56 -2.06 6.92
CA LEU A 178 -26.95 -3.38 6.82
C LEU A 178 -27.64 -4.41 7.72
N ALA A 179 -28.11 -4.04 8.91
CA ALA A 179 -28.87 -4.91 9.81
C ALA A 179 -30.28 -5.20 9.25
N GLU A 180 -30.93 -4.21 8.64
CA GLU A 180 -32.18 -4.39 7.90
C GLU A 180 -31.99 -5.36 6.74
N LEU A 181 -30.93 -5.23 5.95
CA LEU A 181 -30.62 -6.15 4.87
C LEU A 181 -30.22 -7.55 5.36
N ASP A 182 -29.53 -7.65 6.50
CA ASP A 182 -29.23 -8.93 7.16
C ASP A 182 -30.52 -9.66 7.55
N THR A 183 -31.50 -8.91 8.07
CA THR A 183 -32.83 -9.43 8.40
C THR A 183 -33.62 -9.79 7.14
N LYS A 184 -33.61 -8.91 6.13
CA LYS A 184 -34.32 -9.09 4.86
C LYS A 184 -33.84 -10.33 4.09
N TYR A 185 -32.54 -10.62 4.15
CA TYR A 185 -31.93 -11.74 3.42
C TYR A 185 -31.55 -12.94 4.32
N ALA A 186 -32.14 -13.05 5.50
CA ALA A 186 -31.77 -14.08 6.48
C ALA A 186 -31.93 -15.51 5.92
N ASP A 187 -33.03 -15.79 5.23
CA ASP A 187 -33.31 -17.12 4.66
C ASP A 187 -32.34 -17.47 3.52
N GLN A 188 -32.01 -16.51 2.66
CA GLN A 188 -31.05 -16.69 1.57
C GLN A 188 -29.63 -16.90 2.10
N ILE A 189 -29.27 -16.22 3.20
CA ILE A 189 -28.00 -16.44 3.89
C ILE A 189 -27.96 -17.85 4.47
N ALA A 190 -29.03 -18.31 5.13
CA ALA A 190 -29.13 -19.66 5.66
C ALA A 190 -29.05 -20.73 4.55
N GLN A 191 -29.70 -20.50 3.41
CA GLN A 191 -29.61 -21.38 2.25
C GLN A 191 -28.17 -21.47 1.71
N LEU A 192 -27.48 -20.34 1.56
CA LEU A 192 -26.07 -20.33 1.13
C LEU A 192 -25.14 -21.01 2.14
N GLU A 193 -25.42 -20.87 3.45
CA GLU A 193 -24.68 -21.58 4.50
C GLU A 193 -24.94 -23.10 4.45
N ALA A 194 -26.17 -23.53 4.18
CA ALA A 194 -26.54 -24.94 3.98
C ALA A 194 -25.88 -25.55 2.72
N ASP A 195 -25.72 -24.75 1.67
CA ASP A 195 -24.97 -25.11 0.45
C ASP A 195 -23.44 -25.12 0.66
N GLY A 196 -22.96 -24.90 1.89
CA GLY A 196 -21.55 -24.95 2.26
C GLY A 196 -20.75 -23.68 1.93
N ILE A 197 -21.40 -22.58 1.57
CA ILE A 197 -20.75 -21.31 1.20
C ILE A 197 -20.54 -20.45 2.45
N THR A 198 -19.44 -20.68 3.18
CA THR A 198 -19.09 -19.87 4.35
C THR A 198 -18.17 -18.70 3.99
N ILE A 199 -18.69 -17.47 4.00
CA ILE A 199 -17.86 -16.25 3.83
C ILE A 199 -17.54 -15.66 5.21
N LYS A 200 -16.24 -15.51 5.52
CA LYS A 200 -15.77 -14.95 6.82
C LYS A 200 -16.36 -13.58 7.18
N ASN A 201 -16.80 -12.81 6.19
CA ASN A 201 -17.37 -11.48 6.37
C ASN A 201 -18.79 -11.43 5.78
N LYS A 202 -19.81 -11.62 6.63
CA LYS A 202 -21.23 -11.60 6.26
C LYS A 202 -21.65 -10.36 5.47
N ARG A 203 -21.01 -9.21 5.70
CA ARG A 203 -21.30 -7.95 4.97
C ARG A 203 -21.08 -8.05 3.47
N ILE A 204 -20.16 -8.89 3.03
CA ILE A 204 -19.91 -9.11 1.59
C ILE A 204 -21.06 -9.89 0.99
N LEU A 205 -21.57 -10.88 1.72
CA LEU A 205 -22.69 -11.72 1.29
C LEU A 205 -23.97 -10.90 1.15
N ILE A 206 -24.30 -10.10 2.18
CA ILE A 206 -25.47 -9.21 2.17
C ILE A 206 -25.44 -8.25 0.97
N ARG A 207 -24.26 -7.68 0.65
CA ARG A 207 -24.11 -6.78 -0.52
C ARG A 207 -24.24 -7.50 -1.86
N LEU A 208 -23.81 -8.76 -1.94
CA LEU A 208 -23.98 -9.56 -3.16
C LEU A 208 -25.45 -9.92 -3.35
N LEU A 209 -26.15 -10.26 -2.27
CA LEU A 209 -27.59 -10.50 -2.27
C LEU A 209 -28.36 -9.22 -2.62
N GLU A 210 -28.02 -8.06 -2.05
CA GLU A 210 -28.62 -6.78 -2.42
C GLU A 210 -28.40 -6.46 -3.91
N LYS A 211 -27.22 -6.76 -4.47
CA LYS A 211 -26.92 -6.53 -5.89
C LYS A 211 -27.62 -7.51 -6.83
N ALA A 212 -27.89 -8.71 -6.36
CA ALA A 212 -28.56 -9.77 -7.12
C ALA A 212 -30.06 -9.83 -6.81
N ASP A 213 -30.63 -8.79 -6.18
CA ASP A 213 -32.04 -8.73 -5.77
C ASP A 213 -32.53 -9.96 -4.99
N GLY A 214 -31.65 -10.51 -4.15
CA GLY A 214 -31.92 -11.70 -3.33
C GLY A 214 -31.80 -13.04 -4.07
N GLN A 215 -31.42 -13.07 -5.34
CA GLN A 215 -31.29 -14.31 -6.12
C GLN A 215 -30.04 -15.12 -5.72
N VAL A 216 -30.25 -16.22 -5.01
CA VAL A 216 -29.19 -17.08 -4.46
C VAL A 216 -28.28 -17.66 -5.55
N ASP A 217 -28.83 -18.09 -6.68
CA ASP A 217 -28.06 -18.73 -7.76
C ASP A 217 -27.13 -17.74 -8.48
N VAL A 218 -27.57 -16.50 -8.67
CA VAL A 218 -26.73 -15.41 -9.20
C VAL A 218 -25.57 -15.14 -8.23
N VAL A 219 -25.83 -15.13 -6.92
CA VAL A 219 -24.76 -14.96 -5.92
C VAL A 219 -23.77 -16.12 -5.95
N LYS A 220 -24.24 -17.37 -6.08
CA LYS A 220 -23.37 -18.56 -6.26
C LYS A 220 -22.47 -18.41 -7.49
N GLN A 221 -23.04 -17.99 -8.62
CA GLN A 221 -22.29 -17.75 -9.85
C GLN A 221 -21.22 -16.66 -9.66
N LEU A 222 -21.58 -15.51 -9.08
CA LEU A 222 -20.65 -14.42 -8.81
C LEU A 222 -19.50 -14.84 -7.87
N LEU A 223 -19.78 -15.69 -6.88
CA LEU A 223 -18.76 -16.22 -5.98
C LEU A 223 -17.82 -17.20 -6.70
N LYS A 224 -18.36 -18.04 -7.60
CA LYS A 224 -17.57 -18.95 -8.44
C LYS A 224 -16.64 -18.17 -9.38
N GLU A 225 -17.17 -17.20 -10.13
CA GLU A 225 -16.38 -16.33 -11.02
C GLU A 225 -15.28 -15.58 -10.25
N ARG A 226 -15.59 -15.11 -9.03
CA ARG A 226 -14.61 -14.43 -8.18
C ARG A 226 -13.51 -15.36 -7.69
N LYS A 227 -13.84 -16.62 -7.39
CA LYS A 227 -12.88 -17.66 -7.00
C LYS A 227 -11.96 -18.00 -8.18
N GLU A 228 -12.53 -18.23 -9.36
CA GLU A 228 -11.80 -18.50 -10.60
C GLU A 228 -10.85 -17.34 -10.96
N LYS A 229 -11.34 -16.09 -10.92
CA LYS A 229 -10.50 -14.91 -11.17
C LYS A 229 -9.36 -14.77 -10.16
N HIS A 230 -9.60 -15.14 -8.90
CA HIS A 230 -8.55 -15.15 -7.88
C HIS A 230 -7.53 -16.28 -8.13
N GLU A 231 -7.99 -17.45 -8.56
CA GLU A 231 -7.16 -18.60 -8.94
C GLU A 231 -6.31 -18.30 -10.18
N GLN A 232 -6.90 -17.74 -11.24
CA GLN A 232 -6.18 -17.23 -12.41
C GLN A 232 -5.11 -16.22 -12.01
N ARG A 233 -5.41 -15.30 -11.09
CA ARG A 233 -4.40 -14.35 -10.56
C ARG A 233 -3.30 -15.05 -9.77
N ARG A 234 -3.62 -16.11 -9.01
CA ARG A 234 -2.62 -16.92 -8.30
C ARG A 234 -1.75 -17.72 -9.26
N GLU A 235 -2.35 -18.34 -10.27
CA GLU A 235 -1.67 -19.11 -11.30
C GLU A 235 -0.79 -18.21 -12.16
N TYR A 236 -1.31 -17.06 -12.60
CA TYR A 236 -0.51 -16.03 -13.28
C TYR A 236 0.69 -15.61 -12.42
N ARG A 237 0.45 -15.32 -11.13
CA ARG A 237 1.54 -15.02 -10.20
C ARG A 237 2.50 -16.19 -10.08
N HIS A 238 2.05 -17.44 -10.07
CA HIS A 238 2.92 -18.61 -9.95
C HIS A 238 3.76 -18.83 -11.22
N LYS A 239 3.13 -18.78 -12.41
CA LYS A 239 3.79 -18.87 -13.72
C LYS A 239 4.85 -17.78 -13.90
N HIS A 240 4.55 -16.54 -13.50
CA HIS A 240 5.48 -15.42 -13.58
C HIS A 240 6.39 -15.27 -12.35
N ARG A 241 6.16 -16.05 -11.27
CA ARG A 241 7.09 -16.12 -10.15
C ARG A 241 8.31 -16.96 -10.51
N ASN A 242 8.14 -17.98 -11.35
CA ASN A 242 9.19 -18.92 -11.76
C ASN A 242 9.87 -18.57 -13.09
N LYS A 243 9.31 -17.67 -13.91
CA LYS A 243 10.01 -17.07 -15.06
C LYS A 243 10.98 -15.98 -14.60
N SER A 244 11.87 -16.31 -13.66
CA SER A 244 13.08 -15.52 -13.51
C SER A 244 14.04 -15.98 -14.61
N PRO A 245 14.52 -15.07 -15.48
CA PRO A 245 15.43 -15.45 -16.56
C PRO A 245 16.80 -15.73 -15.94
N ASN A 246 17.15 -17.01 -15.81
CA ASN A 246 18.48 -17.61 -15.60
C ASN A 246 18.48 -18.72 -14.55
N LYS A 247 17.73 -19.80 -14.80
CA LYS A 247 18.12 -21.10 -14.26
C LYS A 247 17.76 -22.20 -15.26
N THR A 248 18.79 -22.64 -15.96
CA THR A 248 18.79 -23.75 -16.93
C THR A 248 18.20 -25.01 -16.30
N THR A 249 17.31 -25.64 -17.06
CA THR A 249 16.39 -26.71 -16.65
C THR A 249 16.99 -28.13 -16.65
N ASP A 250 18.31 -28.28 -16.69
CA ASP A 250 18.94 -29.61 -16.81
C ASP A 250 19.17 -30.34 -15.48
N GLU A 251 19.16 -29.67 -14.33
CA GLU A 251 19.53 -30.32 -13.06
C GLU A 251 18.38 -31.05 -12.35
N THR A 252 17.12 -30.84 -12.76
CA THR A 252 15.96 -31.39 -12.03
C THR A 252 15.65 -32.86 -12.34
N ASN A 253 16.07 -33.40 -13.48
CA ASN A 253 15.86 -34.81 -13.81
C ASN A 253 16.91 -35.77 -13.21
N GLN A 254 18.01 -35.25 -12.65
CA GLN A 254 19.08 -36.09 -12.07
C GLN A 254 18.91 -36.39 -10.58
N LYS A 255 17.90 -35.82 -9.91
CA LYS A 255 17.70 -35.98 -8.44
C LYS A 255 16.74 -37.09 -8.02
N CYS A 256 16.01 -37.73 -8.95
CA CYS A 256 15.04 -38.77 -8.60
C CYS A 256 15.61 -40.21 -8.62
N SER A 257 16.77 -40.46 -9.26
CA SER A 257 17.38 -41.80 -9.34
C SER A 257 18.31 -42.16 -8.16
N MET A 258 18.48 -41.26 -7.18
CA MET A 258 19.46 -41.41 -6.09
C MET A 258 18.91 -42.03 -4.79
N TRP A 259 17.79 -42.75 -4.84
CA TRP A 259 17.15 -43.33 -3.63
C TRP A 259 17.46 -44.82 -3.40
N LYS A 260 18.38 -45.42 -4.18
CA LYS A 260 18.74 -46.85 -4.06
C LYS A 260 20.23 -47.18 -3.88
N LYS A 261 21.09 -46.19 -3.64
CA LYS A 261 22.47 -46.49 -3.20
C LYS A 261 22.49 -46.62 -1.68
N ARG A 262 22.97 -47.77 -1.17
CA ARG A 262 23.32 -47.96 0.25
C ARG A 262 24.22 -46.78 0.65
N ARG A 263 23.68 -45.84 1.44
CA ARG A 263 24.46 -44.70 1.95
C ARG A 263 25.43 -45.24 3.00
N GLU A 264 26.70 -45.05 2.74
CA GLU A 264 27.72 -45.09 3.79
C GLU A 264 27.39 -43.96 4.78
N LEU A 265 27.23 -44.32 6.06
CA LEU A 265 26.93 -43.35 7.12
C LEU A 265 28.13 -42.43 7.30
N SER A 266 27.91 -41.12 7.27
CA SER A 266 28.99 -40.18 7.57
C SER A 266 29.41 -40.30 9.04
N VAL A 267 30.64 -39.88 9.36
CA VAL A 267 31.14 -39.83 10.74
C VAL A 267 30.19 -39.03 11.65
N ASP A 268 29.56 -37.99 11.12
CA ASP A 268 28.58 -37.16 11.83
C ASP A 268 27.25 -37.89 12.05
N ASP A 269 26.79 -38.70 11.10
CA ASP A 269 25.58 -39.52 11.25
C ASP A 269 25.74 -40.53 12.41
N ILE A 270 26.93 -41.13 12.53
CA ILE A 270 27.27 -42.05 13.62
C ILE A 270 27.30 -41.31 14.97
N SER A 271 27.88 -40.11 15.02
CA SER A 271 27.91 -39.28 16.22
C SER A 271 26.49 -38.86 16.66
N ASN A 272 25.66 -38.46 15.71
CA ASN A 272 24.27 -38.08 15.96
C ASN A 272 23.43 -39.27 16.44
N LEU A 273 23.64 -40.46 15.90
CA LEU A 273 23.00 -41.69 16.40
C LEU A 273 23.40 -42.03 17.83
N LYS A 274 24.69 -41.90 18.17
CA LYS A 274 25.17 -42.12 19.55
C LYS A 274 24.51 -41.15 20.53
N ARG A 275 24.37 -39.86 20.15
CA ARG A 275 23.68 -38.85 20.97
C ARG A 275 22.19 -39.15 21.13
N LEU A 276 21.49 -39.54 20.06
CA LEU A 276 20.06 -39.89 20.11
C LEU A 276 19.81 -41.12 20.98
N ARG A 277 20.69 -42.13 20.92
CA ARG A 277 20.62 -43.32 21.76
C ARG A 277 20.88 -42.99 23.23
N ALA A 278 21.87 -42.14 23.51
CA ALA A 278 22.15 -41.65 24.87
C ALA A 278 20.98 -40.83 25.45
N ALA A 279 20.21 -40.14 24.61
CA ALA A 279 19.00 -39.41 25.00
C ALA A 279 17.76 -40.31 25.18
N GLY A 280 17.89 -41.64 25.07
CA GLY A 280 16.80 -42.58 25.31
C GLY A 280 15.77 -42.71 24.18
N VAL A 281 16.05 -42.21 22.98
CA VAL A 281 15.15 -42.33 21.82
C VAL A 281 15.12 -43.80 21.37
N ARG A 282 14.00 -44.49 21.60
CA ARG A 282 13.78 -45.88 21.18
C ARG A 282 13.24 -45.92 19.74
N GLY A 283 13.89 -46.65 18.84
CA GLY A 283 13.47 -46.81 17.45
C GLY A 283 14.61 -47.28 16.54
N ASN A 284 14.32 -47.65 15.28
CA ASN A 284 15.36 -48.05 14.32
C ASN A 284 16.24 -46.82 13.99
N PRO A 285 17.55 -46.84 14.31
CA PRO A 285 18.48 -45.74 14.08
C PRO A 285 18.45 -45.19 12.65
N MET A 286 18.35 -46.07 11.65
CA MET A 286 18.36 -45.69 10.24
C MET A 286 17.10 -44.92 9.84
N LYS A 287 15.93 -45.30 10.39
CA LYS A 287 14.69 -44.56 10.14
C LYS A 287 14.73 -43.16 10.76
N ILE A 288 15.29 -43.05 11.97
CA ILE A 288 15.43 -41.76 12.66
C ILE A 288 16.39 -40.83 11.92
N LEU A 289 17.53 -41.34 11.44
CA LEU A 289 18.46 -40.58 10.61
C LEU A 289 17.83 -40.14 9.29
N SER A 290 17.08 -41.01 8.60
CA SER A 290 16.40 -40.64 7.35
C SER A 290 15.45 -39.48 7.58
N ILE A 291 14.60 -39.56 8.61
CA ILE A 291 13.66 -38.50 8.96
C ILE A 291 14.42 -37.21 9.32
N PHE A 292 15.52 -37.31 10.08
CA PHE A 292 16.34 -36.15 10.43
C PHE A 292 16.96 -35.49 9.19
N GLN A 293 17.50 -36.27 8.26
CA GLN A 293 18.06 -35.78 7.00
C GLN A 293 16.98 -35.14 6.11
N GLU A 294 15.80 -35.76 6.00
CA GLU A 294 14.65 -35.19 5.28
C GLU A 294 14.18 -33.87 5.92
N CYS A 295 14.12 -33.81 7.25
CA CYS A 295 13.81 -32.59 7.98
C CYS A 295 14.85 -31.50 7.73
N ASN A 296 16.15 -31.81 7.79
CA ASN A 296 17.22 -30.85 7.53
C ASN A 296 17.18 -30.35 6.09
N GLN A 297 17.01 -31.23 5.10
CA GLN A 297 16.85 -30.84 3.70
C GLN A 297 15.62 -29.93 3.50
N SER A 298 14.50 -30.24 4.17
CA SER A 298 13.30 -29.40 4.14
C SER A 298 13.54 -28.02 4.78
N ILE A 299 14.29 -27.97 5.88
CA ILE A 299 14.71 -26.72 6.53
C ILE A 299 15.62 -25.92 5.61
N ASP A 300 16.64 -26.54 5.01
CA ASP A 300 17.59 -25.89 4.10
C ASP A 300 16.87 -25.34 2.86
N MET A 301 15.96 -26.12 2.27
CA MET A 301 15.11 -25.64 1.17
C MET A 301 14.24 -24.45 1.60
N THR A 302 13.73 -24.45 2.83
CA THR A 302 12.92 -23.34 3.36
C THR A 302 13.78 -22.09 3.57
N ILE A 303 15.00 -22.25 4.08
CA ILE A 303 15.97 -21.16 4.24
C ILE A 303 16.36 -20.59 2.89
N ALA A 304 16.67 -21.44 1.90
CA ALA A 304 17.02 -21.02 0.54
C ALA A 304 15.88 -20.23 -0.12
N ARG A 305 14.63 -20.74 -0.05
CA ARG A 305 13.45 -20.01 -0.55
C ARG A 305 13.24 -18.67 0.15
N ALA A 306 13.48 -18.62 1.46
CA ALA A 306 13.36 -17.38 2.22
C ALA A 306 14.45 -16.37 1.84
N ALA A 307 15.67 -16.83 1.54
CA ALA A 307 16.77 -15.99 1.05
C ALA A 307 16.48 -15.42 -0.34
N GLU A 308 16.05 -16.27 -1.29
CA GLU A 308 15.67 -15.86 -2.65
C GLU A 308 14.51 -14.83 -2.63
N GLU A 309 13.50 -15.05 -1.79
CA GLU A 309 12.38 -14.12 -1.62
C GLU A 309 12.85 -12.78 -1.01
N ARG A 310 13.83 -12.77 -0.11
CA ARG A 310 14.42 -11.52 0.42
C ARG A 310 15.18 -10.77 -0.67
N GLU A 311 15.97 -11.47 -1.48
CA GLU A 311 16.73 -10.87 -2.58
C GLU A 311 15.79 -10.29 -3.63
N ARG A 312 14.74 -11.03 -4.04
CA ARG A 312 13.70 -10.54 -4.95
C ARG A 312 13.03 -9.26 -4.41
N ARG A 313 12.77 -9.20 -3.11
CA ARG A 313 12.23 -8.00 -2.46
C ARG A 313 13.24 -6.85 -2.43
N SER A 314 14.54 -7.11 -2.29
CA SER A 314 15.57 -6.08 -2.37
C SER A 314 15.65 -5.49 -3.77
N ARG A 315 15.79 -6.35 -4.80
CA ARG A 315 15.81 -5.93 -6.22
C ARG A 315 14.57 -5.12 -6.58
N SER A 316 13.39 -5.59 -6.18
CA SER A 316 12.14 -4.84 -6.43
C SER A 316 12.08 -3.49 -5.69
N ARG A 317 12.70 -3.37 -4.51
CA ARG A 317 12.80 -2.08 -3.80
C ARG A 317 13.78 -1.13 -4.49
N GLU A 318 14.92 -1.64 -4.95
CA GLU A 318 15.92 -0.86 -5.69
C GLU A 318 15.37 -0.37 -7.02
N GLU A 319 14.69 -1.22 -7.78
CA GLU A 319 14.01 -0.86 -9.03
C GLU A 319 12.95 0.23 -8.80
N ARG A 320 12.15 0.11 -7.72
CA ARG A 320 11.17 1.15 -7.35
C ARG A 320 11.84 2.46 -6.95
N LYS A 321 12.96 2.41 -6.22
CA LYS A 321 13.74 3.60 -5.86
C LYS A 321 14.27 4.27 -7.12
N LEU A 322 14.89 3.51 -8.02
CA LEU A 322 15.41 4.03 -9.28
C LEU A 322 14.29 4.66 -10.13
N LYS A 323 13.15 3.97 -10.27
CA LYS A 323 11.97 4.50 -10.97
C LYS A 323 11.46 5.79 -10.32
N HIS A 324 11.40 5.83 -8.99
CA HIS A 324 10.98 7.04 -8.27
C HIS A 324 11.96 8.20 -8.47
N THR A 325 13.27 7.94 -8.43
CA THR A 325 14.31 8.95 -8.68
C THR A 325 14.22 9.50 -10.11
N LEU A 326 14.04 8.62 -11.12
CA LEU A 326 13.86 9.04 -12.51
C LEU A 326 12.60 9.91 -12.68
N LEU A 327 11.47 9.49 -12.09
CA LEU A 327 10.22 10.25 -12.15
C LEU A 327 10.29 11.58 -11.39
N ALA A 328 11.06 11.65 -10.30
CA ALA A 328 11.31 12.89 -9.58
C ALA A 328 12.19 13.85 -10.39
N GLY A 329 13.21 13.32 -11.10
CA GLY A 329 14.01 14.09 -12.05
C GLY A 329 13.15 14.70 -13.15
N ALA A 330 12.27 13.92 -13.77
CA ALA A 330 11.31 14.41 -14.76
C ALA A 330 10.36 15.47 -14.17
N GLN A 331 9.95 15.33 -12.91
CA GLN A 331 9.11 16.33 -12.25
C GLN A 331 9.80 17.69 -12.11
N ASN A 332 11.11 17.70 -11.87
CA ASN A 332 11.92 18.91 -11.77
C ASN A 332 12.30 19.49 -13.14
N ALA A 333 12.20 18.68 -14.21
CA ALA A 333 12.49 19.09 -15.57
C ALA A 333 11.38 19.94 -16.21
N TYR A 334 10.17 19.90 -15.65
CA TYR A 334 9.08 20.71 -16.15
C TYR A 334 9.35 22.19 -15.92
N LEU A 335 9.20 22.97 -16.97
CA LEU A 335 9.15 24.42 -16.90
C LEU A 335 7.97 24.85 -16.03
N THR A 336 8.29 25.69 -15.05
CA THR A 336 7.30 26.31 -14.17
C THR A 336 7.06 27.71 -14.69
N ILE A 337 5.85 27.94 -15.21
CA ILE A 337 5.43 29.23 -15.77
C ILE A 337 4.54 29.88 -14.71
N ASN A 338 5.09 30.85 -13.99
CA ASN A 338 4.38 31.62 -12.97
C ASN A 338 3.99 33.01 -13.49
N LYS A 339 4.76 33.53 -14.44
CA LYS A 339 4.58 34.81 -15.11
C LYS A 339 4.57 34.61 -16.63
N GLN A 340 4.05 35.61 -17.33
CA GLN A 340 4.08 35.67 -18.79
C GLN A 340 5.51 35.62 -19.35
N GLU A 341 6.45 36.26 -18.67
CA GLU A 341 7.87 36.32 -19.04
C GLU A 341 8.62 34.98 -18.87
N ASP A 342 8.05 34.02 -18.14
CA ASP A 342 8.68 32.71 -17.92
C ASP A 342 8.58 31.81 -19.16
N TRP A 343 7.84 32.22 -20.19
CA TRP A 343 7.76 31.50 -21.46
C TRP A 343 9.03 31.76 -22.29
N PRO A 344 9.75 30.72 -22.78
CA PRO A 344 10.97 30.94 -23.56
C PRO A 344 10.69 31.68 -24.88
N HIS A 345 11.57 32.61 -25.26
CA HIS A 345 11.35 33.48 -26.42
C HIS A 345 11.68 32.84 -27.77
N ASP A 346 12.47 31.77 -27.76
CA ASP A 346 13.05 31.11 -28.93
C ASP A 346 12.37 29.78 -29.26
N ILE A 347 11.06 29.71 -29.06
CA ILE A 347 10.27 28.49 -29.32
C ILE A 347 9.82 28.45 -30.77
N GLU A 348 10.28 27.42 -31.50
CA GLU A 348 9.89 27.18 -32.89
C GLU A 348 8.65 26.28 -32.99
N LYS A 349 8.54 25.30 -32.07
CA LYS A 349 7.52 24.24 -32.15
C LYS A 349 6.88 23.99 -30.79
N VAL A 350 5.55 23.83 -30.77
CA VAL A 350 4.79 23.38 -29.61
C VAL A 350 3.95 22.16 -29.98
N TYR A 351 4.13 21.06 -29.26
CA TYR A 351 3.28 19.87 -29.37
C TYR A 351 2.40 19.74 -28.13
N LEU A 352 1.10 19.59 -28.33
CA LEU A 352 0.11 19.42 -27.27
C LEU A 352 -0.38 17.97 -27.24
N ASP A 353 -0.17 17.27 -26.13
CA ASP A 353 -0.73 15.93 -25.89
C ASP A 353 -2.23 16.05 -25.56
N GLY A 354 -3.06 16.06 -26.60
CA GLY A 354 -4.48 16.37 -26.51
C GLY A 354 -5.23 15.47 -25.53
N ASN A 355 -4.86 14.19 -25.45
CA ASN A 355 -5.45 13.25 -24.50
C ASN A 355 -5.20 13.65 -23.06
N ASN A 356 -3.99 14.09 -22.75
CA ASN A 356 -3.65 14.54 -21.42
C ASN A 356 -4.32 15.87 -21.06
N MET A 357 -4.33 16.81 -22.01
CA MET A 357 -4.93 18.14 -21.87
C MET A 357 -6.43 18.08 -21.54
N MET A 358 -7.18 17.14 -22.14
CA MET A 358 -8.63 17.01 -21.92
C MET A 358 -9.04 16.73 -20.47
N PHE A 359 -8.16 16.14 -19.66
CA PHE A 359 -8.49 15.77 -18.28
C PHE A 359 -8.02 16.78 -17.24
N VAL A 360 -7.42 17.90 -17.63
CA VAL A 360 -6.84 18.86 -16.69
C VAL A 360 -7.86 19.87 -16.20
N VAL A 361 -8.72 20.34 -17.11
CA VAL A 361 -9.80 21.29 -16.82
C VAL A 361 -11.11 20.53 -16.62
N ASP A 362 -11.87 20.84 -15.57
CA ASP A 362 -13.06 20.06 -15.19
C ASP A 362 -14.18 20.16 -16.24
N SER A 363 -14.36 21.31 -16.89
CA SER A 363 -15.27 21.48 -18.03
C SER A 363 -14.92 20.59 -19.23
N LEU A 364 -13.66 20.60 -19.69
CA LEU A 364 -13.19 19.72 -20.76
C LEU A 364 -13.34 18.24 -20.39
N ARG A 365 -13.01 17.90 -19.13
CA ARG A 365 -13.17 16.55 -18.60
C ARG A 365 -14.64 16.11 -18.63
N ARG A 366 -15.57 16.98 -18.20
CA ARG A 366 -17.02 16.71 -18.24
C ARG A 366 -17.50 16.44 -19.67
N LEU A 367 -17.10 17.27 -20.63
CA LEU A 367 -17.43 17.07 -22.04
C LEU A 367 -16.90 15.72 -22.56
N CYS A 368 -15.65 15.39 -22.24
CA CYS A 368 -15.02 14.13 -22.62
C CYS A 368 -15.78 12.92 -22.05
N LEU A 369 -16.10 12.94 -20.75
CA LEU A 369 -16.83 11.87 -20.06
C LEU A 369 -18.28 11.70 -20.56
N ASN A 370 -18.91 12.78 -21.02
CA ASN A 370 -20.24 12.76 -21.62
C ASN A 370 -20.25 12.28 -23.09
N ARG A 371 -19.15 11.65 -23.54
CA ARG A 371 -18.96 11.18 -24.93
C ARG A 371 -19.06 12.29 -25.97
N ALA A 372 -18.90 13.55 -25.56
CA ALA A 372 -18.82 14.70 -26.46
C ALA A 372 -17.37 14.98 -26.89
N GLY A 373 -16.56 13.93 -27.09
CA GLY A 373 -15.12 14.05 -27.39
C GLY A 373 -14.83 15.01 -28.54
N LYS A 374 -15.68 15.00 -29.58
CA LYS A 374 -15.66 15.95 -30.70
C LYS A 374 -15.68 17.42 -30.28
N LYS A 375 -16.58 17.76 -29.35
CA LYS A 375 -16.70 19.12 -28.81
C LYS A 375 -15.48 19.45 -27.94
N THR A 376 -14.98 18.48 -27.18
CA THR A 376 -13.78 18.66 -26.34
C THR A 376 -12.52 18.91 -27.19
N GLU A 377 -12.30 18.12 -28.24
CA GLU A 377 -11.17 18.29 -29.18
C GLU A 377 -11.21 19.66 -29.84
N ARG A 378 -12.39 20.07 -30.33
CA ARG A 378 -12.60 21.39 -30.92
C ARG A 378 -12.35 22.53 -29.93
N ALA A 379 -12.88 22.43 -28.71
CA ALA A 379 -12.68 23.44 -27.66
C ALA A 379 -11.20 23.65 -27.35
N LEU A 380 -10.46 22.53 -27.23
CA LEU A 380 -9.03 22.58 -26.95
C LEU A 380 -8.26 23.20 -28.12
N GLY A 381 -8.62 22.87 -29.36
CA GLY A 381 -8.04 23.47 -30.55
C GLY A 381 -8.33 24.96 -30.69
N GLU A 382 -9.54 25.41 -30.37
CA GLU A 382 -9.92 26.83 -30.39
C GLU A 382 -9.14 27.63 -29.33
N ILE A 383 -8.97 27.09 -28.12
CA ILE A 383 -8.11 27.69 -27.08
C ILE A 383 -6.66 27.77 -27.56
N ALA A 384 -6.13 26.69 -28.14
CA ALA A 384 -4.77 26.66 -28.64
C ALA A 384 -4.54 27.64 -29.81
N SER A 385 -5.52 27.79 -30.72
CA SER A 385 -5.45 28.76 -31.81
C SER A 385 -5.46 30.19 -31.30
N ALA A 386 -6.40 30.53 -30.41
CA ALA A 386 -6.48 31.86 -29.81
C ALA A 386 -5.19 32.20 -29.05
N TRP A 387 -4.63 31.24 -28.31
CA TRP A 387 -3.33 31.40 -27.64
C TRP A 387 -2.20 31.66 -28.64
N ASN A 388 -2.15 30.92 -29.75
CA ASN A 388 -1.12 31.10 -30.76
C ASN A 388 -1.22 32.42 -31.53
N GLU A 389 -2.43 32.94 -31.72
CA GLU A 389 -2.63 34.26 -32.34
C GLU A 389 -1.96 35.38 -31.55
N GLN A 390 -1.77 35.20 -30.23
CA GLN A 390 -1.05 36.14 -29.37
C GLN A 390 0.45 35.83 -29.26
N MET A 391 0.81 34.54 -29.27
CA MET A 391 2.20 34.10 -29.06
C MET A 391 3.03 34.03 -30.34
N HIS A 392 2.38 33.94 -31.50
CA HIS A 392 3.00 33.83 -32.82
C HIS A 392 4.04 32.70 -32.93
N ILE A 393 3.74 31.53 -32.36
CA ILE A 393 4.63 30.37 -32.48
C ILE A 393 4.56 29.84 -33.92
N PRO A 394 5.71 29.61 -34.59
CA PRO A 394 5.73 29.20 -36.00
C PRO A 394 4.98 27.89 -36.28
N TYR A 395 5.03 26.94 -35.36
CA TYR A 395 4.38 25.64 -35.52
C TYR A 395 3.75 25.16 -34.21
N ILE A 396 2.45 24.90 -34.26
CA ILE A 396 1.72 24.23 -33.18
C ILE A 396 0.96 23.03 -33.73
N GLU A 397 1.14 21.89 -33.07
CA GLU A 397 0.43 20.66 -33.39
C GLU A 397 -0.23 20.05 -32.15
N LEU A 398 -1.54 19.83 -32.25
CA LEU A 398 -2.36 19.17 -31.24
C LEU A 398 -2.56 17.70 -31.64
N ILE A 399 -2.07 16.77 -30.83
CA ILE A 399 -2.03 15.35 -31.16
C ILE A 399 -2.97 14.55 -30.25
N PHE A 400 -3.85 13.75 -30.87
CA PHE A 400 -4.75 12.82 -30.18
C PHE A 400 -4.43 11.36 -30.54
N ASP A 401 -4.74 10.41 -29.65
CA ASP A 401 -4.57 8.97 -29.95
C ASP A 401 -5.34 8.60 -31.22
N SER A 402 -6.58 9.10 -31.31
CA SER A 402 -7.46 8.94 -32.47
C SER A 402 -8.35 10.16 -32.59
N THR A 403 -8.19 10.92 -33.67
CA THR A 403 -9.18 11.92 -34.11
C THR A 403 -9.55 11.66 -35.57
N ARG A 404 -10.77 12.02 -35.98
CA ARG A 404 -11.29 11.77 -37.34
C ARG A 404 -11.84 13.02 -38.01
N GLN A 405 -11.65 14.18 -37.40
CA GLN A 405 -12.58 15.28 -37.64
C GLN A 405 -11.96 16.53 -38.22
N LEU A 406 -10.74 16.87 -37.83
CA LEU A 406 -10.14 18.16 -38.11
C LEU A 406 -8.65 17.94 -38.34
N ASP A 407 -8.16 18.38 -39.49
CA ASP A 407 -6.73 18.42 -39.79
C ASP A 407 -6.11 19.73 -39.28
N GLN A 408 -6.93 20.77 -39.09
CA GLN A 408 -6.52 22.09 -38.66
C GLN A 408 -7.66 22.84 -37.97
N ILE A 409 -7.35 23.62 -36.92
CA ILE A 409 -8.24 24.55 -36.24
C ILE A 409 -7.51 25.90 -36.12
N GLY A 410 -7.91 26.86 -36.94
CA GLY A 410 -7.24 28.17 -37.02
C GLY A 410 -5.77 28.02 -37.36
N THR A 411 -4.88 28.47 -36.47
CA THR A 411 -3.41 28.39 -36.64
C THR A 411 -2.80 27.07 -36.14
N VAL A 412 -3.61 26.15 -35.61
CA VAL A 412 -3.13 24.91 -34.99
C VAL A 412 -3.41 23.72 -35.89
N LYS A 413 -2.37 22.95 -36.20
CA LYS A 413 -2.50 21.66 -36.88
C LYS A 413 -3.03 20.61 -35.89
N VAL A 414 -3.95 19.76 -36.34
CA VAL A 414 -4.52 18.69 -35.52
C VAL A 414 -4.20 17.36 -36.17
N THR A 415 -3.62 16.44 -35.39
CA THR A 415 -3.17 15.15 -35.94
C THR A 415 -3.62 13.98 -35.07
N SER A 416 -3.96 12.87 -35.74
CA SER A 416 -4.24 11.58 -35.12
C SER A 416 -2.99 10.71 -35.11
N ALA A 417 -2.62 10.17 -33.95
CA ALA A 417 -1.52 9.22 -33.82
C ALA A 417 -1.85 7.90 -34.55
N GLN A 418 -3.09 7.43 -34.43
CA GLN A 418 -3.58 6.27 -35.18
C GLN A 418 -3.89 6.64 -36.64
N PRO A 419 -3.62 5.73 -37.60
CA PRO A 419 -3.28 4.32 -37.40
C PRO A 419 -1.77 4.01 -37.26
N ASN A 420 -0.89 4.98 -37.51
CA ASN A 420 0.55 4.74 -37.63
C ASN A 420 1.22 4.42 -36.28
N TYR A 421 0.68 5.00 -35.20
CA TYR A 421 1.15 4.81 -33.84
C TYR A 421 0.04 4.25 -32.97
N ARG A 422 0.40 3.54 -31.91
CA ARG A 422 -0.58 2.98 -30.98
C ARG A 422 -1.17 4.06 -30.09
N THR A 423 -0.34 4.99 -29.63
CA THR A 423 -0.70 6.12 -28.76
C THR A 423 0.00 7.41 -29.20
N THR A 424 -0.50 8.55 -28.72
CA THR A 424 0.16 9.87 -28.84
C THR A 424 1.58 9.84 -28.29
N ASP A 425 1.82 9.10 -27.19
CA ASP A 425 3.15 8.95 -26.59
C ASP A 425 4.18 8.40 -27.59
N ASP A 426 3.81 7.35 -28.33
CA ASP A 426 4.70 6.72 -29.31
C ASP A 426 5.05 7.69 -30.44
N MET A 427 4.05 8.46 -30.92
CA MET A 427 4.24 9.47 -31.97
C MET A 427 5.13 10.62 -31.50
N LEU A 428 4.92 11.15 -30.30
CA LEU A 428 5.73 12.24 -29.75
C LEU A 428 7.19 11.82 -29.56
N VAL A 429 7.42 10.58 -29.11
CA VAL A 429 8.79 10.04 -28.97
C VAL A 429 9.45 9.85 -30.33
N ASP A 430 8.72 9.38 -31.34
CA ASP A 430 9.26 9.25 -32.70
C ASP A 430 9.66 10.62 -33.28
N ILE A 431 8.76 11.61 -33.20
CA ILE A 431 9.04 12.99 -33.63
C ILE A 431 10.30 13.54 -32.96
N ALA A 432 10.43 13.39 -31.65
CA ALA A 432 11.59 13.89 -30.91
C ALA A 432 12.90 13.18 -31.31
N ARG A 433 12.83 11.92 -31.76
CA ARG A 433 14.01 11.11 -32.14
C ARG A 433 14.46 11.30 -33.57
N GLN A 434 13.62 11.85 -34.43
CA GLN A 434 13.97 12.11 -35.82
C GLN A 434 15.27 12.94 -35.90
N PRO A 435 16.27 12.52 -36.71
CA PRO A 435 17.56 13.18 -36.78
C PRO A 435 17.47 14.69 -37.05
N GLU A 436 16.53 15.11 -37.91
CA GLU A 436 16.28 16.53 -38.21
C GLU A 436 15.77 17.37 -37.04
N ASN A 437 15.22 16.75 -36.00
CA ASN A 437 14.68 17.45 -34.83
C ASN A 437 15.67 17.55 -33.66
N ARG A 438 16.80 16.83 -33.67
CA ARG A 438 17.73 16.80 -32.52
C ARG A 438 18.19 18.18 -32.04
N GLU A 439 18.57 19.07 -32.96
CA GLU A 439 18.94 20.44 -32.58
C GLU A 439 17.71 21.31 -32.27
N LYS A 440 16.60 21.07 -32.99
CA LYS A 440 15.33 21.80 -32.80
C LYS A 440 14.63 21.47 -31.50
N ASN A 441 14.93 20.32 -30.88
CA ASN A 441 14.31 19.89 -29.64
C ASN A 441 14.55 20.89 -28.50
N LYS A 442 15.68 21.60 -28.50
CA LYS A 442 15.99 22.68 -27.54
C LYS A 442 14.99 23.85 -27.63
N HIS A 443 14.41 24.04 -28.82
CA HIS A 443 13.43 25.07 -29.17
C HIS A 443 12.01 24.48 -29.32
N THR A 444 11.80 23.26 -28.82
CA THR A 444 10.53 22.53 -28.92
C THR A 444 9.95 22.30 -27.54
N ILE A 445 8.72 22.79 -27.32
CA ILE A 445 7.94 22.52 -26.11
C ILE A 445 6.99 21.36 -26.37
N ILE A 446 6.94 20.41 -25.44
CA ILE A 446 5.93 19.36 -25.40
C ILE A 446 5.13 19.50 -24.12
N VAL A 447 3.79 19.62 -24.26
CA VAL A 447 2.87 19.78 -23.15
C VAL A 447 2.24 18.42 -22.81
N THR A 448 2.65 17.80 -21.71
CA THR A 448 2.10 16.52 -21.22
C THR A 448 2.25 16.39 -19.70
N SER A 449 1.34 15.67 -19.03
CA SER A 449 1.48 15.30 -17.62
C SER A 449 1.98 13.87 -17.40
N ASP A 450 2.14 13.07 -18.47
CA ASP A 450 2.68 11.72 -18.37
C ASP A 450 4.17 11.79 -18.06
N ARG A 451 4.54 11.26 -16.89
CA ARG A 451 5.91 11.31 -16.36
C ARG A 451 6.85 10.35 -17.08
N ALA A 452 6.34 9.22 -17.57
CA ALA A 452 7.14 8.26 -18.32
C ALA A 452 7.49 8.83 -19.69
N LEU A 453 6.50 9.40 -20.38
CA LEU A 453 6.71 10.12 -21.64
C LEU A 453 7.67 11.30 -21.45
N ALA A 454 7.44 12.14 -20.44
CA ALA A 454 8.32 13.26 -20.09
C ALA A 454 9.79 12.83 -19.91
N THR A 455 10.03 11.70 -19.23
CA THR A 455 11.40 11.18 -19.04
C THR A 455 12.06 10.82 -20.37
N LEU A 456 11.30 10.30 -21.34
CA LEU A 456 11.82 9.96 -22.67
C LEU A 456 12.13 11.23 -23.47
N LEU A 457 11.17 12.16 -23.53
CA LEU A 457 11.31 13.41 -24.27
C LEU A 457 12.43 14.31 -23.73
N GLN A 458 12.60 14.33 -22.40
CA GLN A 458 13.71 15.06 -21.76
C GLN A 458 15.08 14.53 -22.22
N ARG A 459 15.22 13.22 -22.45
CA ARG A 459 16.48 12.63 -22.94
C ARG A 459 16.79 13.05 -24.38
N GLU A 460 15.76 13.32 -25.17
CA GLU A 460 15.89 13.83 -26.53
C GLU A 460 16.10 15.36 -26.56
N GLY A 461 16.10 16.03 -25.40
CA GLY A 461 16.39 17.46 -25.27
C GLY A 461 15.18 18.40 -25.38
N CYS A 462 13.96 17.87 -25.38
CA CYS A 462 12.74 18.68 -25.45
C CYS A 462 12.48 19.44 -24.15
N LEU A 463 11.89 20.63 -24.28
CA LEU A 463 11.36 21.40 -23.15
C LEU A 463 9.98 20.85 -22.77
N LEU A 464 9.71 20.72 -21.47
CA LEU A 464 8.50 20.08 -20.97
C LEU A 464 7.65 21.06 -20.17
N VAL A 465 6.37 21.15 -20.50
CA VAL A 465 5.41 21.98 -19.77
C VAL A 465 4.27 21.10 -19.28
N LYS A 466 3.83 21.29 -18.04
CA LYS A 466 2.62 20.61 -17.55
C LYS A 466 1.39 21.25 -18.18
N PRO A 467 0.36 20.46 -18.55
CA PRO A 467 -0.92 20.98 -19.03
C PRO A 467 -1.50 22.11 -18.17
N TYR A 468 -1.45 21.97 -16.84
CA TYR A 468 -1.91 23.01 -15.92
C TYR A 468 -1.17 24.34 -16.13
N ASN A 469 0.16 24.30 -16.27
CA ASN A 469 0.99 25.49 -16.47
C ASN A 469 0.71 26.12 -17.84
N TRP A 470 0.48 25.30 -18.87
CA TRP A 470 0.07 25.81 -20.18
C TRP A 470 -1.31 26.49 -20.12
N PHE A 471 -2.31 25.90 -19.46
CA PHE A 471 -3.62 26.55 -19.26
C PHE A 471 -3.52 27.82 -18.42
N ALA A 472 -2.68 27.84 -17.38
CA ALA A 472 -2.40 29.04 -16.60
C ALA A 472 -1.81 30.14 -17.49
N HIS A 473 -0.87 29.79 -18.36
CA HIS A 473 -0.31 30.72 -19.33
C HIS A 473 -1.36 31.20 -20.35
N CYS A 474 -2.24 30.32 -20.83
CA CYS A 474 -3.36 30.72 -21.68
C CYS A 474 -4.25 31.75 -20.98
N VAL A 475 -4.56 31.58 -19.69
CA VAL A 475 -5.32 32.57 -18.91
C VAL A 475 -4.56 33.90 -18.82
N MET A 476 -3.25 33.87 -18.55
CA MET A 476 -2.42 35.09 -18.47
C MET A 476 -2.41 35.88 -19.77
N ILE A 477 -2.42 35.20 -20.92
CA ILE A 477 -2.34 35.83 -22.24
C ILE A 477 -3.72 36.27 -22.74
N LEU A 478 -4.72 35.40 -22.65
CA LEU A 478 -6.02 35.60 -23.31
C LEU A 478 -7.03 36.33 -22.43
N THR A 479 -7.03 36.07 -21.13
CA THR A 479 -8.05 36.55 -20.20
C THR A 479 -7.44 36.84 -18.81
N PRO A 480 -6.57 37.85 -18.68
CA PRO A 480 -5.87 38.14 -17.42
C PRO A 480 -6.83 38.44 -16.26
N ASP A 481 -8.05 38.89 -16.56
CA ASP A 481 -9.12 39.14 -15.60
C ASP A 481 -9.61 37.88 -14.87
N LEU A 482 -9.32 36.68 -15.40
CA LEU A 482 -9.65 35.40 -14.77
C LEU A 482 -8.62 34.95 -13.72
N ILE A 483 -7.60 35.77 -13.45
CA ILE A 483 -6.61 35.52 -12.40
C ILE A 483 -7.13 36.06 -11.07
N LYS A 484 -7.32 35.15 -10.10
CA LYS A 484 -7.71 35.52 -8.73
C LYS A 484 -6.53 35.32 -7.79
N TYR A 485 -6.12 36.39 -7.12
CA TYR A 485 -5.10 36.34 -6.08
C TYR A 485 -5.79 36.13 -4.74
N GLU A 486 -5.65 34.94 -4.17
CA GLU A 486 -6.09 34.67 -2.81
C GLU A 486 -4.94 34.93 -1.84
N GLU A 487 -5.13 35.86 -0.92
CA GLU A 487 -4.22 36.07 0.20
C GLU A 487 -4.33 34.88 1.15
N LEU A 488 -3.23 34.15 1.37
CA LEU A 488 -3.19 33.06 2.34
C LEU A 488 -3.07 33.65 3.75
N THR A 489 -4.16 34.17 4.27
CA THR A 489 -4.28 34.61 5.67
C THR A 489 -4.34 33.38 6.58
N GLY A 490 -3.20 32.78 6.87
CA GLY A 490 -3.20 31.63 7.77
C GLY A 490 -1.87 30.91 7.94
N MET A 491 -1.00 31.48 8.77
CA MET A 491 -0.58 30.89 10.05
C MET A 491 -0.02 32.04 10.89
N MET A 492 -0.52 32.24 12.12
CA MET A 492 0.09 33.16 13.07
C MET A 492 1.45 32.60 13.52
N THR A 493 2.47 32.75 12.68
CA THR A 493 3.85 32.69 13.10
C THR A 493 4.21 34.05 13.69
N LYS A 494 4.86 34.07 14.86
CA LYS A 494 5.22 35.31 15.58
C LYS A 494 6.19 36.23 14.83
N GLU A 495 6.64 35.82 13.65
CA GLU A 495 7.53 36.58 12.79
C GLU A 495 6.78 37.05 11.54
N PRO A 496 6.94 38.32 11.13
CA PRO A 496 6.37 38.86 9.90
C PRO A 496 7.04 38.17 8.71
N THR A 497 6.44 37.06 8.25
CA THR A 497 6.85 36.39 7.01
C THR A 497 6.16 37.05 5.83
N SER A 498 6.87 37.15 4.69
CA SER A 498 6.34 37.77 3.47
C SER A 498 4.99 37.16 3.10
N THR A 499 3.97 38.00 2.88
CA THR A 499 2.64 37.56 2.44
C THR A 499 2.76 36.72 1.17
N THR A 500 2.53 35.41 1.27
CA THR A 500 2.48 34.53 0.11
C THR A 500 1.07 34.52 -0.48
N PHE A 501 0.92 34.97 -1.73
CA PHE A 501 -0.34 34.89 -2.45
C PHE A 501 -0.44 33.56 -3.21
N LYS A 502 -1.61 32.93 -3.18
CA LYS A 502 -1.91 31.78 -4.02
C LYS A 502 -2.67 32.26 -5.25
N THR A 503 -2.05 32.15 -6.41
CA THR A 503 -2.72 32.43 -7.69
C THR A 503 -3.69 31.30 -8.03
N ARG A 504 -4.95 31.64 -8.29
CA ARG A 504 -5.96 30.73 -8.85
C ARG A 504 -6.40 31.21 -10.22
N TYR A 505 -6.53 30.28 -11.14
CA TYR A 505 -6.97 30.53 -12.52
C TYR A 505 -8.35 29.91 -12.73
N ASN A 506 -9.29 30.64 -13.33
CA ASN A 506 -10.61 30.11 -13.67
C ASN A 506 -10.61 29.47 -15.07
N PHE A 507 -10.13 28.23 -15.18
CA PHE A 507 -10.04 27.53 -16.46
C PHE A 507 -11.39 27.21 -17.10
N ASP A 508 -12.43 26.97 -16.29
CA ASP A 508 -13.76 26.66 -16.83
C ASP A 508 -14.35 27.87 -17.56
N GLU A 509 -14.15 29.06 -17.02
CA GLU A 509 -14.59 30.30 -17.66
C GLU A 509 -13.75 30.63 -18.91
N LEU A 510 -12.44 30.31 -18.92
CA LEU A 510 -11.63 30.37 -20.15
C LEU A 510 -12.24 29.49 -21.25
N VAL A 511 -12.59 28.24 -20.92
CA VAL A 511 -13.20 27.30 -21.88
C VAL A 511 -14.54 27.83 -22.40
N GLN A 512 -15.41 28.36 -21.53
CA GLN A 512 -16.69 28.95 -21.93
C GLN A 512 -16.49 30.15 -22.88
N ARG A 513 -15.62 31.09 -22.51
CA ARG A 513 -15.41 32.35 -23.26
C ARG A 513 -14.81 32.10 -24.63
N ILE A 514 -13.78 31.25 -24.72
CA ILE A 514 -13.03 31.06 -25.96
C ILE A 514 -13.69 30.03 -26.88
N ALA A 515 -14.13 28.89 -26.35
CA ALA A 515 -14.70 27.82 -27.18
C ALA A 515 -16.20 27.99 -27.49
N LYS A 516 -16.84 29.04 -26.94
CA LYS A 516 -18.29 29.31 -27.08
C LYS A 516 -19.14 28.07 -26.77
N ILE A 517 -18.73 27.30 -25.76
CA ILE A 517 -19.46 26.12 -25.31
C ILE A 517 -20.35 26.51 -24.13
N ASP A 518 -21.66 26.35 -24.32
CA ASP A 518 -22.61 26.31 -23.21
C ASP A 518 -22.36 25.03 -22.41
N LEU A 519 -21.72 25.17 -21.24
CA LEU A 519 -21.34 24.07 -20.33
C LEU A 519 -22.46 23.57 -19.43
#